data_AF-A0A136KXL3-F1
#
_entry.id   AF-A0A136KXL3-F1
#
_cell.length_a   1.000
_cell.length_b   1.000
_cell.length_c   1.000
_cell.angle_alpha   90.00
_cell.angle_beta   90.00
_cell.angle_gamma   90.00
#
_symmetry.space_group_name_H-M   'P 1'
#
loop_
_entity.id
_entity.type
_entity.pdbx_description
1 polymer ?
#
loop_
_entity_poly.entity_id
_entity_poly.type
_entity_poly.pdbx_seq_one_letter_code
_entity_poly.pdbx_strand_id
1 'polypeptide(L)'
;AIWDEVRSLWPVGAGLSYARLEKGGLQWPCPTEDHPGTTVLHKDRFPTGERTALKQITYIPSLRWSPTPSRSCSTRAATSII
;
A
#
# COMPACT_ATOMS: atom_id res chain seq x y z
N ALA A 1 -17.95 -15.48 11.24
CA ALA A 1 -18.96 -14.80 10.41
C ALA A 1 -18.41 -13.57 9.70
N ILE A 2 -18.12 -12.45 10.38
CA ILE A 2 -17.62 -11.23 9.70
C ILE A 2 -16.31 -11.48 8.94
N TRP A 3 -15.35 -12.14 9.58
CA TRP A 3 -14.08 -12.44 8.94
C TRP A 3 -14.23 -13.37 7.73
N ASP A 4 -15.22 -14.25 7.74
CA ASP A 4 -15.53 -15.18 6.64
C ASP A 4 -16.07 -14.45 5.41
N GLU A 5 -16.82 -13.38 5.63
CA GLU A 5 -17.25 -12.47 4.56
C GLU A 5 -16.06 -11.71 3.96
N VAL A 6 -15.20 -11.13 4.80
CA VAL A 6 -14.01 -10.37 4.35
C VAL A 6 -13.10 -11.23 3.47
N ARG A 7 -12.79 -12.45 3.91
CA ARG A 7 -11.95 -13.38 3.13
C ARG A 7 -12.60 -13.86 1.84
N SER A 8 -13.94 -13.86 1.75
CA SER A 8 -14.65 -14.19 0.50
C SER A 8 -14.49 -13.10 -0.57
N LEU A 9 -14.36 -11.83 -0.14
CA LEU A 9 -14.18 -10.68 -1.02
C LEU A 9 -12.71 -10.36 -1.31
N TRP A 10 -11.78 -10.96 -0.55
CA TRP A 10 -10.34 -10.71 -0.68
C TRP A 10 -9.57 -11.97 -1.11
N PRO A 11 -9.43 -12.23 -2.43
CA PRO A 11 -8.83 -13.46 -2.96
C PRO A 11 -7.41 -13.74 -2.45
N VAL A 12 -6.63 -12.68 -2.20
CA VAL A 12 -5.22 -12.79 -1.78
C VAL A 12 -5.10 -13.22 -0.31
N GLY A 13 -6.12 -12.96 0.50
CA GLY A 13 -6.20 -13.35 1.91
C GLY A 13 -7.20 -14.47 2.19
N ALA A 14 -7.73 -15.12 1.15
CA ALA A 14 -8.82 -16.07 1.28
C ALA A 14 -8.46 -17.30 2.13
N GLY A 15 -7.17 -17.61 2.33
CA GLY A 15 -6.69 -18.71 3.17
C GLY A 15 -6.53 -18.40 4.67
N LEU A 16 -6.75 -17.14 5.09
CA LEU A 16 -6.58 -16.71 6.48
C LEU A 16 -7.81 -17.09 7.32
N SER A 17 -7.97 -18.35 7.74
CA SER A 17 -9.07 -18.74 8.64
C SER A 17 -8.64 -18.57 10.09
N TYR A 18 -9.59 -18.27 10.98
CA TYR A 18 -9.31 -18.17 12.42
C TYR A 18 -8.68 -19.46 12.96
N ALA A 19 -9.17 -20.62 12.54
CA ALA A 19 -8.62 -21.92 12.93
C ALA A 19 -7.12 -22.09 12.59
N ARG A 20 -6.61 -21.38 11.58
CA ARG A 20 -5.18 -21.38 11.23
C ARG A 20 -4.40 -20.34 12.02
N LEU A 21 -4.98 -19.16 12.24
CA LEU A 21 -4.36 -18.09 13.04
C LEU A 21 -4.17 -18.50 14.51
N GLU A 22 -5.08 -19.32 15.06
CA GLU A 22 -4.93 -19.89 16.41
C GLU A 22 -3.72 -20.84 16.53
N LYS A 23 -3.27 -21.44 15.43
CA LYS A 23 -2.10 -22.33 15.41
C LYS A 23 -0.78 -21.56 15.35
N GLY A 24 -0.81 -20.26 15.07
CA GLY A 24 0.37 -19.40 14.99
C GLY A 24 0.23 -18.25 13.98
N GLY A 25 1.31 -17.49 13.82
CA GLY A 25 1.35 -16.36 12.89
C GLY A 25 1.38 -16.80 11.43
N LEU A 26 0.40 -16.37 10.63
CA LEU A 26 0.33 -16.63 9.19
C LEU A 26 0.54 -15.32 8.41
N GLN A 27 1.54 -15.30 7.52
CA GLN A 27 1.85 -14.12 6.72
C GLN A 27 0.97 -14.08 5.47
N TRP A 28 0.32 -12.94 5.25
CA TRP A 28 -0.35 -12.65 3.98
C TRP A 28 0.72 -12.28 2.94
N PRO A 29 0.52 -12.50 1.63
CA PRO A 29 -0.55 -13.22 0.94
C PRO A 29 -0.71 -14.71 1.30
N CYS A 30 -1.96 -15.17 1.39
CA CYS A 30 -2.32 -16.56 1.58
C CYS A 30 -3.64 -16.84 0.84
N PRO A 31 -3.58 -17.23 -0.46
CA PRO A 31 -4.80 -17.38 -1.28
C PRO A 31 -5.65 -18.62 -0.94
N THR A 32 -5.03 -19.69 -0.45
CA THR A 32 -5.72 -20.94 -0.10
C THR A 32 -5.37 -21.39 1.31
N GLU A 33 -6.20 -22.26 1.90
CA GLU A 33 -5.97 -22.78 3.25
C GLU A 33 -4.75 -23.71 3.35
N ASP A 34 -4.32 -24.29 2.23
CA ASP A 34 -3.11 -25.11 2.15
C ASP A 34 -1.84 -24.28 1.92
N HIS A 35 -1.98 -23.02 1.49
CA HIS A 35 -0.84 -22.16 1.23
C HIS A 35 -0.15 -21.78 2.55
N PRO A 36 1.17 -22.00 2.72
CA PRO A 36 1.89 -21.74 3.98
C PRO A 36 1.97 -20.25 4.37
N GLY A 37 1.46 -19.37 3.49
CA GLY A 37 1.63 -17.92 3.59
C GLY A 37 2.93 -17.48 2.91
N THR A 38 3.02 -16.20 2.58
CA THR A 38 4.19 -15.65 1.88
C THR A 38 4.99 -14.79 2.86
N THR A 39 6.15 -15.28 3.30
CA THR A 39 6.97 -14.59 4.30
C THR A 39 7.73 -13.37 3.75
N VAL A 40 8.12 -13.42 2.47
CA VAL A 40 8.91 -12.35 1.82
C VAL A 40 8.23 -11.93 0.53
N LEU A 41 7.85 -10.66 0.44
CA LEU A 41 7.31 -10.06 -0.77
C LEU A 41 8.41 -9.50 -1.67
N HIS A 42 8.14 -9.47 -2.98
CA HIS A 42 9.05 -8.93 -4.00
C HIS A 42 10.43 -9.59 -4.05
N LYS A 43 10.51 -10.87 -3.67
CA LYS A 43 11.76 -11.66 -3.71
C LYS A 43 12.34 -11.71 -5.12
N ASP A 44 11.49 -11.98 -6.10
CA ASP A 44 11.93 -12.15 -7.49
C ASP A 44 11.64 -10.91 -8.35
N ARG A 45 10.44 -10.32 -8.20
CA ARG A 45 9.99 -9.18 -9.02
C ARG A 45 9.02 -8.27 -8.26
N PHE A 46 8.93 -7.01 -8.68
CA PHE A 46 7.90 -6.09 -8.21
C PHE A 46 6.60 -6.29 -9.01
N PRO A 47 5.43 -5.95 -8.44
CA PRO A 47 4.15 -6.02 -9.16
C PRO A 47 4.12 -5.10 -10.39
N THR A 48 4.90 -4.02 -10.38
CA THR A 48 5.02 -3.06 -11.49
C THR A 48 5.99 -3.52 -12.60
N GLY A 49 6.80 -4.56 -12.35
CA GLY A 49 7.81 -5.06 -13.28
C GLY A 49 9.15 -5.41 -12.61
N GLU A 50 10.23 -5.50 -13.40
CA GLU A 50 11.57 -5.82 -12.88
C GLU A 50 12.19 -4.67 -12.06
N ARG A 51 11.76 -3.44 -12.29
CA ARG A 51 12.24 -2.25 -11.60
C ARG A 51 11.07 -1.39 -11.16
N THR A 52 11.21 -0.70 -10.03
CA THR A 52 10.24 0.28 -9.54
C THR A 52 10.81 1.69 -9.69
N ALA A 53 9.94 2.68 -9.93
CA ALA A 53 10.35 4.07 -10.04
C ALA A 53 10.76 4.62 -8.67
N LEU A 54 11.95 5.22 -8.60
CA LEU A 54 12.34 5.99 -7.42
C LEU A 54 11.64 7.35 -7.47
N LYS A 55 11.01 7.73 -6.36
CA LYS A 55 10.33 9.02 -6.23
C LYS A 55 11.09 9.91 -5.27
N GLN A 56 11.50 11.08 -5.74
CA GLN A 56 12.02 12.12 -4.85
C GLN A 56 10.88 12.64 -3.98
N ILE A 57 11.06 12.55 -2.66
CA ILE A 57 10.11 13.09 -1.69
C ILE A 57 10.58 14.50 -1.31
N THR A 58 9.73 15.49 -1.57
CA THR A 58 9.97 16.86 -1.09
C THR A 58 9.86 16.88 0.43
N TYR A 59 10.83 17.48 1.10
CA TYR A 59 10.76 17.69 2.55
C TYR A 59 9.59 18.61 2.90
N ILE A 60 8.72 18.13 3.78
CA ILE A 60 7.63 18.90 4.39
C ILE A 60 7.97 18.99 5.88
N PRO A 61 8.20 20.20 6.44
CA PRO A 61 8.52 20.32 7.86
C PRO A 61 7.35 19.80 8.70
N SER A 62 7.66 19.07 9.77
CA SER A 62 6.65 18.65 10.73
C SER A 62 6.02 19.88 11.36
N LEU A 63 4.69 19.94 11.32
CA LEU A 63 3.95 21.04 11.90
C LEU A 63 4.05 20.94 13.43
N ARG A 64 4.99 21.68 14.03
CA ARG A 64 4.61 22.44 15.22
C ARG A 64 3.52 23.39 14.72
N TRP A 65 2.28 23.16 15.18
CA TRP A 65 1.07 23.85 14.73
C TRP A 65 1.37 25.30 14.34
N SER A 66 1.24 25.57 13.05
CA SER A 66 1.28 26.89 12.44
C SER A 66 0.03 26.96 11.58
N PRO A 67 -0.83 27.98 11.76
CA PRO A 67 -2.03 28.11 10.95
C PRO A 67 -1.58 28.30 9.50
N THR A 68 -2.06 27.41 8.63
CA THR A 68 -1.72 27.35 7.21
C THR A 68 -1.66 28.72 6.55
N PRO A 69 -0.64 29.05 5.73
CA PRO A 69 -0.85 30.02 4.67
C PRO A 69 -1.72 29.33 3.61
N SER A 70 -2.89 29.91 3.37
CA SER A 70 -3.84 29.55 2.32
C SER A 70 -3.12 29.24 1.01
N ARG A 71 -3.52 28.14 0.36
CA ARG A 71 -3.25 27.94 -1.07
C ARG A 71 -3.83 29.12 -1.87
N SER A 72 -2.97 30.07 -2.21
CA SER A 72 -3.11 30.94 -3.38
C SER A 72 -1.72 30.92 -4.03
N CYS A 73 -1.57 30.64 -5.31
CA CYS A 73 -1.97 31.52 -6.38
C CYS A 73 -2.10 30.71 -7.67
N SER A 74 -3.23 30.88 -8.34
CA SER A 74 -3.37 30.57 -9.76
C SER A 74 -2.55 31.58 -10.56
N THR A 75 -1.61 31.14 -11.39
CA THR A 75 -1.23 31.92 -12.57
C THR A 75 -0.93 30.98 -13.73
N ARG A 76 -1.95 30.83 -14.57
CA ARG A 76 -1.77 30.55 -16.00
C ARG A 76 -1.03 31.72 -16.63
N ALA A 77 -0.31 31.41 -17.70
CA ALA A 77 0.34 32.30 -18.68
C ALA A 77 1.79 32.68 -18.38
N ALA A 78 2.69 32.10 -19.16
CA ALA A 78 3.86 32.79 -19.67
C ALA A 78 3.78 32.70 -21.20
N THR A 79 3.30 33.78 -21.82
CA THR A 79 3.50 34.07 -23.24
C THR A 79 4.98 34.38 -23.42
N SER A 80 5.64 33.68 -24.33
CA SER A 80 7.01 33.95 -24.74
C SER A 80 7.08 35.25 -25.56
N ILE A 81 7.84 36.21 -25.07
CA ILE A 81 8.53 37.23 -25.87
C ILE A 81 10.00 37.13 -25.44
N ILE A 82 10.79 36.38 -26.20
CA ILE A 82 11.97 36.86 -26.95
C ILE A 82 12.04 35.97 -28.20
#